data_AF-A0A1G7VH47-F1
#
_entry.id   AF-A0A1G7VH47-F1
#
_cell.length_a   1.000
_cell.length_b   1.000
_cell.length_c   1.000
_cell.angle_alpha   90.00
_cell.angle_beta   90.00
_cell.angle_gamma   90.00
#
_symmetry.space_group_name_H-M   'P 1'
#
loop_
_entity.id
_entity.type
_entity.pdbx_description
1 polymer ?
#
loop_
_entity_poly.entity_id
_entity_poly.type
_entity_poly.pdbx_seq_one_letter_code
_entity_poly.pdbx_strand_id
1 'polypeptide(L)'
;MMKLELTTLGLVFAILAAPALAQDYTLSGGGIGEEQIERGEDAFMTNCAGCHGDDLRSVDSNAPDLRGPVFAAGWTGNPLSEKFEKIVSTMPPGRGGSLSDQTYADIVAFILATNGVPATDSELPGDAEALDGYTVTEN
;
A
#
# COMPACT_ATOMS: atom_id res chain seq x y z
N MET A 1 14.01 -63.10 21.70
CA MET A 1 14.64 -62.04 20.89
C MET A 1 13.63 -60.92 20.77
N MET A 2 13.90 -59.81 21.45
CA MET A 2 12.99 -58.69 21.68
C MET A 2 13.17 -57.67 20.54
N LYS A 3 12.08 -57.26 19.86
CA LYS A 3 12.09 -56.07 19.00
C LYS A 3 10.84 -55.24 19.29
N LEU A 4 11.13 -53.96 19.44
CA LEU A 4 10.41 -52.90 20.13
C LEU A 4 9.29 -52.34 19.24
N GLU A 5 8.10 -52.22 19.81
CA GLU A 5 6.97 -51.46 19.24
C GLU A 5 7.34 -49.97 19.22
N LEU A 6 7.35 -49.34 18.03
CA LEU A 6 7.60 -47.91 17.90
C LEU A 6 6.26 -47.20 17.64
N THR A 7 5.52 -46.94 18.71
CA THR A 7 4.33 -46.09 18.69
C THR A 7 4.75 -44.67 18.28
N THR A 8 4.47 -44.31 17.04
CA THR A 8 4.76 -42.97 16.53
C THR A 8 3.72 -42.01 17.09
N LEU A 9 4.08 -41.26 18.14
CA LEU A 9 3.28 -40.18 18.67
C LEU A 9 3.34 -39.03 17.65
N GLY A 10 2.36 -38.98 16.74
CA GLY A 10 2.23 -37.92 15.76
C GLY A 10 1.92 -36.60 16.46
N LEU A 11 2.92 -35.72 16.57
CA LEU A 11 2.74 -34.35 17.04
C LEU A 11 2.05 -33.57 15.90
N VAL A 12 0.72 -33.45 15.95
CA VAL A 12 -0.02 -32.57 15.04
C VAL A 12 0.26 -31.13 15.48
N PHE A 13 1.22 -30.48 14.84
CA PHE A 13 1.37 -29.03 14.92
C PHE A 13 0.15 -28.40 14.26
N ALA A 14 -0.82 -27.96 15.06
CA ALA A 14 -1.86 -27.06 14.58
C ALA A 14 -1.16 -25.74 14.21
N ILE A 15 -1.00 -25.48 12.92
CA ILE A 15 -0.59 -24.17 12.41
C ILE A 15 -1.75 -23.24 12.72
N LEU A 16 -1.65 -22.50 13.82
CA LEU A 16 -2.49 -21.34 14.07
C LEU A 16 -2.14 -20.30 13.00
N ALA A 17 -2.92 -20.24 11.93
CA ALA A 17 -2.93 -19.08 11.06
C ALA A 17 -3.43 -17.90 11.92
N ALA A 18 -2.50 -17.08 12.40
CA ALA A 18 -2.87 -15.82 13.02
C ALA A 18 -3.68 -15.01 12.00
N PRO A 19 -4.82 -14.41 12.37
CA PRO A 19 -5.50 -13.49 11.48
C PRO A 19 -4.51 -12.36 11.18
N ALA A 20 -4.25 -12.11 9.90
CA ALA A 20 -3.69 -10.82 9.49
C ALA A 20 -4.73 -9.79 9.94
N LEU A 21 -4.44 -9.05 11.01
CA LEU A 21 -5.28 -7.94 11.39
C LEU A 21 -5.23 -6.98 10.21
N ALA A 22 -6.38 -6.79 9.54
CA ALA A 22 -6.55 -5.62 8.70
C ALA A 22 -6.30 -4.43 9.64
N GLN A 23 -5.18 -3.74 9.43
CA GLN A 23 -4.90 -2.53 10.17
C GLN A 23 -5.75 -1.45 9.51
N ASP A 24 -6.72 -0.93 10.26
CA ASP A 24 -7.50 0.21 9.80
C ASP A 24 -6.63 1.47 9.96
N TYR A 25 -6.54 2.28 8.92
CA TYR A 25 -5.83 3.54 8.96
C TYR A 25 -6.80 4.71 8.81
N THR A 26 -6.45 5.84 9.40
CA THR A 26 -7.13 7.11 9.13
C THR A 26 -6.20 8.05 8.39
N LEU A 27 -6.80 8.89 7.54
CA LEU A 27 -6.13 10.01 6.89
C LEU A 27 -6.61 11.32 7.53
N SER A 28 -5.69 12.08 8.12
CA SER A 28 -5.97 13.46 8.53
C SER A 28 -5.74 14.43 7.37
N GLY A 29 -6.31 15.63 7.46
CA GLY A 29 -6.10 16.71 6.48
C GLY A 29 -7.07 16.72 5.29
N GLY A 30 -7.81 15.63 5.07
CA GLY A 30 -8.81 15.51 4.02
C GLY A 30 -9.27 14.06 3.88
N GLY A 31 -9.44 13.59 2.64
CA GLY A 31 -9.87 12.23 2.37
C GLY A 31 -9.48 11.75 0.97
N ILE A 32 -9.90 10.53 0.64
CA ILE A 32 -9.73 9.93 -0.68
C ILE A 32 -11.12 9.65 -1.27
N GLY A 33 -11.37 10.12 -2.49
CA GLY A 33 -12.66 9.96 -3.16
C GLY A 33 -12.81 8.61 -3.83
N GLU A 34 -14.03 8.07 -3.92
CA GLU A 34 -14.27 6.77 -4.59
C GLU A 34 -13.88 6.82 -6.08
N GLU A 35 -14.34 7.85 -6.81
CA GLU A 35 -13.94 8.05 -8.21
C GLU A 35 -12.42 8.29 -8.36
N GLN A 36 -11.79 8.93 -7.38
CA GLN A 36 -10.34 9.13 -7.38
C GLN A 36 -9.58 7.81 -7.20
N ILE A 37 -10.05 6.94 -6.33
CA ILE A 37 -9.48 5.61 -6.12
C ILE A 37 -9.57 4.78 -7.41
N GLU A 38 -10.72 4.82 -8.10
CA GLU A 38 -10.91 4.10 -9.38
C GLU A 38 -9.95 4.61 -10.46
N ARG A 39 -9.84 5.93 -10.65
CA ARG A 39 -8.85 6.52 -11.59
C ARG A 39 -7.42 6.14 -11.21
N GLY A 40 -7.15 6.10 -9.91
CA GLY A 40 -5.87 5.70 -9.34
C GLY A 40 -5.50 4.26 -9.64
N GLU A 41 -6.45 3.34 -9.52
CA GLU A 41 -6.28 1.93 -9.85
C GLU A 41 -5.94 1.78 -11.34
N ASP A 42 -6.73 2.36 -12.24
CA ASP A 42 -6.49 2.32 -13.69
C ASP A 42 -5.10 2.83 -14.06
N ALA A 43 -4.72 3.97 -13.47
CA ALA A 43 -3.41 4.57 -13.68
C ALA A 43 -2.27 3.71 -13.10
N PHE A 44 -2.46 3.10 -11.93
CA PHE A 44 -1.50 2.21 -11.30
C PHE A 44 -1.30 0.93 -12.12
N MET A 45 -2.39 0.31 -12.61
CA MET A 45 -2.31 -0.88 -13.46
C MET A 45 -1.54 -0.60 -14.75
N THR A 46 -1.73 0.59 -15.32
CA THR A 46 -1.05 0.99 -16.56
C THR A 46 0.44 1.29 -16.36
N ASN A 47 0.81 1.90 -15.23
CA ASN A 47 2.13 2.52 -15.07
C ASN A 47 3.04 1.87 -14.01
N CYS A 48 2.48 1.10 -13.07
CA CYS A 48 3.15 0.70 -11.83
C CYS A 48 3.11 -0.80 -11.57
N ALA A 49 1.99 -1.47 -11.88
CA ALA A 49 1.74 -2.87 -11.53
C ALA A 49 2.76 -3.86 -12.12
N GLY A 50 3.41 -3.52 -13.23
CA GLY A 50 4.45 -4.37 -13.85
C GLY A 50 5.64 -4.69 -12.93
N CYS A 51 5.91 -3.85 -11.93
CA CYS A 51 6.92 -4.10 -10.89
C CYS A 51 6.28 -4.27 -9.50
N HIS A 52 5.30 -3.42 -9.15
CA HIS A 52 4.70 -3.39 -7.81
C HIS A 52 3.56 -4.41 -7.61
N GLY A 53 3.23 -5.20 -8.64
CA GLY A 53 2.13 -6.16 -8.65
C GLY A 53 0.76 -5.50 -8.80
N ASP A 54 -0.22 -6.24 -9.29
CA ASP A 54 -1.62 -5.80 -9.42
C ASP A 54 -2.27 -5.57 -8.05
N ASP A 55 -1.95 -6.42 -7.07
CA ASP A 55 -2.46 -6.33 -5.71
C ASP A 55 -1.55 -5.54 -4.74
N LEU A 56 -0.56 -4.81 -5.27
CA LEU A 56 0.48 -4.09 -4.52
C LEU A 56 1.50 -4.98 -3.77
N ARG A 57 1.46 -6.32 -3.95
CA ARG A 57 2.62 -7.19 -3.66
C ARG A 57 3.56 -7.16 -4.84
N SER A 58 4.77 -6.70 -4.60
CA SER A 58 5.79 -6.59 -5.62
C SER A 58 6.08 -7.93 -6.29
N VAL A 59 6.24 -7.88 -7.61
CA VAL A 59 6.67 -9.00 -8.45
C VAL A 59 8.11 -8.81 -8.95
N ASP A 60 8.73 -7.68 -8.61
CA ASP A 60 10.11 -7.34 -8.95
C ASP A 60 10.94 -7.10 -7.67
N SER A 61 12.07 -7.78 -7.53
CA SER A 61 12.98 -7.64 -6.39
C SER A 61 13.51 -6.21 -6.15
N ASN A 62 13.44 -5.33 -7.15
CA ASN A 62 13.87 -3.93 -7.04
C ASN A 62 12.75 -2.97 -6.65
N ALA A 63 11.51 -3.45 -6.59
CA ALA A 63 10.34 -2.68 -6.17
C ALA A 63 9.87 -3.19 -4.80
N PRO A 64 9.58 -2.29 -3.82
CA PRO A 64 8.97 -2.70 -2.57
C PRO A 64 7.50 -3.08 -2.75
N ASP A 65 6.99 -3.92 -1.84
CA ASP A 65 5.55 -4.01 -1.59
C ASP A 65 5.01 -2.62 -1.23
N LEU A 66 3.86 -2.28 -1.80
CA LEU A 66 3.14 -1.03 -1.47
C LEU A 66 1.98 -1.29 -0.54
N ARG A 67 1.96 -2.46 0.11
CA ARG A 67 0.94 -2.82 1.10
C ARG A 67 1.48 -3.52 2.34
N GLY A 68 0.64 -3.58 3.37
CA GLY A 68 0.92 -4.31 4.61
C GLY A 68 2.09 -3.71 5.39
N PRO A 69 2.98 -4.52 6.00
CA PRO A 69 4.02 -4.00 6.89
C PRO A 69 4.98 -2.98 6.26
N VAL A 70 5.27 -3.11 4.96
CA VAL A 70 6.14 -2.15 4.25
C VAL A 70 5.42 -0.81 4.07
N PHE A 71 4.12 -0.84 3.78
CA PHE A 71 3.29 0.36 3.78
C PHE A 71 3.25 1.01 5.17
N ALA A 72 2.92 0.24 6.21
CA ALA A 72 2.85 0.72 7.58
C ALA A 72 4.13 1.46 8.00
N ALA A 73 5.29 0.82 7.81
CA ALA A 73 6.59 1.38 8.16
C ALA A 73 6.98 2.61 7.30
N GLY A 74 6.54 2.65 6.05
CA GLY A 74 6.89 3.73 5.14
C GLY A 74 6.00 4.96 5.30
N TRP A 75 4.69 4.78 5.44
CA TRP A 75 3.69 5.81 5.18
C TRP A 75 3.09 6.43 6.44
N THR A 76 3.09 5.70 7.56
CA THR A 76 2.46 6.18 8.79
C THR A 76 3.28 7.28 9.45
N GLY A 77 2.60 8.28 10.02
CA GLY A 77 3.20 9.32 10.84
C GLY A 77 4.03 10.38 10.10
N ASN A 78 4.22 10.27 8.78
CA ASN A 78 4.89 11.27 7.96
C ASN A 78 3.86 12.04 7.11
N PRO A 79 4.17 13.28 6.71
CA PRO A 79 3.38 14.02 5.74
C PRO A 79 3.21 13.24 4.43
N LEU A 80 2.01 13.28 3.85
CA LEU A 80 1.73 12.59 2.60
C LEU A 80 2.49 13.23 1.42
N SER A 81 2.82 14.52 1.53
CA SER A 81 3.69 15.26 0.61
C SER A 81 5.01 14.52 0.34
N GLU A 82 5.67 13.99 1.36
CA GLU A 82 6.94 13.27 1.20
C GLU A 82 6.82 12.03 0.31
N LYS A 83 5.70 11.30 0.41
CA LYS A 83 5.44 10.12 -0.43
C LYS A 83 5.07 10.53 -1.83
N PHE A 84 4.20 11.52 -1.95
CA PHE A 84 3.80 12.06 -3.23
C PHE A 84 5.01 12.53 -4.04
N GLU A 85 5.87 13.38 -3.47
CA GLU A 85 7.08 13.89 -4.11
C GLU A 85 8.06 12.77 -4.48
N LYS A 86 8.22 11.77 -3.60
CA LYS A 86 9.08 10.62 -3.89
C LYS A 86 8.56 9.85 -5.10
N ILE A 87 7.26 9.60 -5.18
CA ILE A 87 6.64 8.88 -6.29
C ILE A 87 6.77 9.70 -7.58
N VAL A 88 6.39 10.97 -7.55
CA VAL A 88 6.51 11.89 -8.71
C VAL A 88 7.95 11.90 -9.23
N SER A 89 8.94 12.08 -8.35
CA SER A 89 10.34 12.25 -8.75
C SER A 89 11.03 10.96 -9.22
N THR A 90 10.56 9.78 -8.80
CA THR A 90 11.28 8.52 -9.05
C THR A 90 10.52 7.48 -9.85
N MET A 91 9.20 7.65 -10.03
CA MET A 91 8.35 6.67 -10.69
C MET A 91 7.67 7.22 -11.95
N PRO A 92 7.53 6.42 -13.02
CA PRO A 92 8.22 5.14 -13.23
C PRO A 92 9.76 5.33 -13.30
N PRO A 93 10.58 4.31 -13.07
CA PRO A 93 12.05 4.44 -13.09
C PRO A 93 12.57 5.06 -14.38
N GLY A 94 13.38 6.12 -14.26
CA GLY A 94 13.91 6.89 -15.41
C GLY A 94 12.87 7.77 -16.13
N ARG A 95 11.63 7.81 -15.63
CA ARG A 95 10.50 8.58 -16.18
C ARG A 95 9.71 9.30 -15.07
N GLY A 96 10.40 9.73 -14.01
CA GLY A 96 9.79 10.59 -12.99
C GLY A 96 9.18 11.85 -13.60
N GLY A 97 8.01 12.25 -13.09
CA GLY A 97 7.24 13.40 -13.57
C GLY A 97 6.60 13.19 -14.95
N SER A 98 6.46 11.94 -15.41
CA SER A 98 5.87 11.65 -16.72
C SER A 98 4.33 11.61 -16.73
N LEU A 99 3.71 11.59 -15.56
CA LEU A 99 2.26 11.73 -15.37
C LEU A 99 1.95 13.12 -14.80
N SER A 100 0.69 13.55 -14.91
CA SER A 100 0.26 14.77 -14.22
C SER A 100 0.25 14.57 -12.70
N ASP A 101 0.44 15.65 -11.95
CA ASP A 101 0.42 15.62 -10.48
C ASP A 101 -0.89 15.05 -9.93
N GLN A 102 -2.03 15.39 -10.56
CA GLN A 102 -3.32 14.80 -10.17
C GLN A 102 -3.38 13.29 -10.42
N THR A 103 -2.79 12.79 -11.51
CA THR A 103 -2.70 11.34 -11.75
C THR A 103 -1.87 10.64 -10.67
N TYR A 104 -0.78 11.26 -10.20
CA TYR A 104 -0.01 10.71 -9.09
C TYR A 104 -0.80 10.73 -7.78
N ALA A 105 -1.60 11.78 -7.52
CA ALA A 105 -2.46 11.84 -6.33
C ALA A 105 -3.56 10.76 -6.36
N ASP A 106 -4.15 10.53 -7.53
CA ASP A 106 -5.13 9.45 -7.73
C ASP A 106 -4.47 8.08 -7.45
N ILE A 107 -3.26 7.82 -7.95
CA ILE A 107 -2.50 6.59 -7.64
C ILE A 107 -2.23 6.46 -6.12
N VAL A 108 -1.85 7.56 -5.46
CA VAL A 108 -1.65 7.57 -4.01
C VAL A 108 -2.94 7.21 -3.28
N ALA A 109 -4.09 7.76 -3.68
CA ALA A 109 -5.38 7.42 -3.11
C ALA A 109 -5.71 5.93 -3.23
N PHE A 110 -5.44 5.32 -4.39
CA PHE A 110 -5.60 3.88 -4.58
C PHE A 110 -4.70 3.04 -3.64
N ILE A 111 -3.44 3.44 -3.47
CA ILE A 111 -2.52 2.77 -2.53
C ILE A 111 -3.05 2.87 -1.09
N LEU A 112 -3.54 4.05 -0.68
CA LEU A 112 -4.13 4.27 0.64
C LEU A 112 -5.37 3.40 0.85
N ALA A 113 -6.29 3.39 -0.11
CA ALA A 113 -7.51 2.58 -0.06
C ALA A 113 -7.21 1.08 0.06
N THR A 114 -6.26 0.58 -0.72
CA THR A 114 -5.83 -0.83 -0.67
C THR A 114 -5.26 -1.23 0.70
N ASN A 115 -4.72 -0.27 1.43
CA ASN A 115 -4.20 -0.48 2.78
C ASN A 115 -5.22 -0.24 3.90
N GLY A 116 -6.47 0.09 3.58
CA GLY A 116 -7.53 0.23 4.59
C GLY A 116 -7.79 1.66 5.06
N VAL A 117 -7.32 2.68 4.34
CA VAL A 117 -7.85 4.04 4.49
C VAL A 117 -9.25 4.10 3.87
N PRO A 118 -10.30 4.51 4.61
CA PRO A 118 -11.66 4.53 4.06
C PRO A 118 -11.86 5.68 3.06
N ALA A 119 -12.71 5.42 2.05
CA ALA A 119 -13.15 6.44 1.10
C ALA A 119 -14.05 7.50 1.78
N THR A 120 -14.05 8.70 1.19
CA THR A 120 -14.79 9.88 1.63
C THR A 120 -15.36 10.64 0.43
N ASP A 121 -16.07 11.75 0.67
CA ASP A 121 -16.55 12.65 -0.39
C ASP A 121 -15.48 13.68 -0.86
N SER A 122 -14.27 13.64 -0.32
CA SER A 122 -13.16 14.56 -0.66
C SER A 122 -12.02 13.80 -1.35
N GLU A 123 -11.36 14.47 -2.30
CA GLU A 123 -10.21 13.93 -3.03
C GLU A 123 -8.88 14.53 -2.54
N LEU A 124 -7.80 13.76 -2.69
CA LEU A 124 -6.44 14.28 -2.57
C LEU A 124 -6.16 15.30 -3.68
N PRO A 125 -5.59 16.47 -3.35
CA PRO A 125 -5.11 17.40 -4.36
C PRO A 125 -3.83 16.86 -5.02
N GLY A 126 -3.71 17.08 -6.34
CA GLY A 126 -2.46 16.91 -7.08
C GLY A 126 -1.44 18.02 -6.82
N ASP A 127 -1.16 18.34 -5.56
CA ASP A 127 -0.24 19.41 -5.16
C ASP A 127 0.50 19.04 -3.87
N ALA A 128 1.83 19.07 -3.91
CA ALA A 128 2.66 18.63 -2.79
C ALA A 128 2.51 19.54 -1.56
N GLU A 129 2.36 20.86 -1.76
CA GLU A 129 2.21 21.81 -0.66
C GLU A 129 0.88 21.59 0.09
N ALA A 130 -0.21 21.37 -0.65
CA ALA A 130 -1.50 21.03 -0.06
C ALA A 130 -1.46 19.69 0.70
N LEU A 131 -0.67 18.72 0.22
CA LEU A 131 -0.51 17.40 0.85
C LEU A 131 0.35 17.41 2.14
N ASP A 132 1.01 18.53 2.48
CA ASP A 132 1.82 18.63 3.70
C ASP A 132 1.00 18.47 4.99
N GLY A 133 -0.27 18.91 4.95
CA GLY A 133 -1.22 18.75 6.05
C GLY A 133 -1.85 17.37 6.18
N TYR A 134 -1.53 16.44 5.29
CA TYR A 134 -2.13 15.11 5.24
C TYR A 134 -1.22 14.09 5.92
N THR A 135 -1.78 13.20 6.76
CA THR A 135 -0.99 12.19 7.47
C THR A 135 -1.80 10.92 7.65
N VAL A 136 -1.16 9.77 7.40
CA VAL A 136 -1.74 8.45 7.64
C VAL A 136 -1.39 8.02 9.07
N THR A 137 -2.38 7.59 9.85
CA THR A 137 -2.18 7.08 11.21
C THR A 137 -2.85 5.71 11.37
N GLU A 138 -2.22 4.84 12.15
CA GLU A 138 -2.83 3.58 12.59
C GLU A 138 -3.93 3.85 13.62
N ASN A 139 -5.05 3.13 13.51
CA ASN A 139 -6.13 3.13 14.49
C ASN A 139 -5.87 2.18 15.66
#